data_AF-A0A327ZPG6-F1
#
_entry.id   AF-A0A327ZPG6-F1
#
_cell.length_a   1.000
_cell.length_b   1.000
_cell.length_c   1.000
_cell.angle_alpha   90.00
_cell.angle_beta   90.00
_cell.angle_gamma   90.00
#
_symmetry.space_group_name_H-M   'P 1'
#
loop_
_entity.id
_entity.type
_entity.pdbx_description
1 polymer ?
#
loop_
_entity_poly.entity_id
_entity_poly.type
_entity_poly.pdbx_seq_one_letter_code
_entity_poly.pdbx_strand_id
1 'polypeptide(L)'
;MTATRFQINEVFDIGARAGLLVVGSADEDFTGVPRLHDELTGHPITILGVDFPTPRTLRTGETILVVDRIDAGYATTGRVWTA
;
A
#
# COMPACT_ATOMS: atom_id res chain seq x y z
N MET A 1 7.54 4.55 -19.80
CA MET A 1 6.85 4.85 -18.54
C MET A 1 7.09 3.64 -17.65
N THR A 2 7.84 3.82 -16.57
CA THR A 2 8.19 2.74 -15.64
C THR A 2 6.97 2.50 -14.75
N ALA A 3 6.54 1.25 -14.59
CA ALA A 3 5.44 0.92 -13.68
C ALA A 3 5.87 1.28 -12.25
N THR A 4 5.04 2.04 -11.52
CA THR A 4 5.33 2.38 -10.13
C THR A 4 5.23 1.09 -9.30
N ARG A 5 6.30 0.71 -8.61
CA ARG A 5 6.34 -0.47 -7.75
C ARG A 5 6.14 -0.08 -6.30
N PHE A 6 5.33 -0.86 -5.58
CA PHE A 6 5.13 -0.74 -4.14
C PHE A 6 5.39 -2.09 -3.47
N GLN A 7 6.42 -2.16 -2.62
CA GLN A 7 6.75 -3.36 -1.86
C GLN A 7 6.20 -3.26 -0.44
N ILE A 8 5.42 -4.25 -0.02
CA ILE A 8 4.82 -4.30 1.31
C ILE A 8 5.87 -4.72 2.34
N ASN A 9 6.09 -3.87 3.34
CA ASN A 9 6.98 -4.14 4.46
C ASN A 9 6.19 -4.64 5.67
N GLU A 10 5.07 -4.00 5.99
CA GLU A 10 4.26 -4.29 7.18
C GLU A 10 2.77 -4.16 6.89
N VAL A 11 1.95 -4.92 7.60
CA VAL A 11 0.49 -4.88 7.50
C VAL A 11 -0.11 -4.86 8.89
N PHE A 12 -1.03 -3.93 9.13
CA PHE A 12 -1.74 -3.79 10.39
C PHE A 12 -3.25 -3.79 10.13
N ASP A 13 -3.96 -4.73 10.76
CA ASP A 13 -5.43 -4.67 10.85
C ASP A 13 -5.83 -4.04 12.17
N ILE A 14 -6.29 -2.79 12.10
CA ILE A 14 -6.81 -2.05 13.24
C ILE A 14 -8.32 -1.97 13.07
N GLY A 15 -9.08 -2.74 13.85
CA GLY A 15 -10.54 -2.84 13.70
C GLY A 15 -11.29 -1.50 13.72
N ALA A 16 -10.76 -0.48 14.40
CA ALA A 16 -11.34 0.87 14.43
C ALA A 16 -11.09 1.71 13.16
N ARG A 17 -10.21 1.26 12.25
CA ARG A 17 -9.93 1.94 10.96
C ARG A 17 -10.87 1.42 9.87
N ALA A 18 -11.11 2.27 8.86
CA ALA A 18 -11.93 1.91 7.70
C ALA A 18 -11.36 0.75 6.87
N GLY A 19 -10.04 0.54 6.91
CA GLY A 19 -9.35 -0.52 6.18
C GLY A 19 -8.07 -1.01 6.87
N LEU A 20 -7.34 -1.87 6.16
CA LEU A 20 -6.00 -2.35 6.53
C LEU A 20 -4.97 -1.26 6.30
N LEU A 21 -4.05 -1.08 7.23
CA LEU A 21 -2.90 -0.21 7.04
C LEU A 21 -1.76 -1.03 6.45
N VAL A 22 -1.32 -0.67 5.26
CA VAL A 22 -0.23 -1.33 4.55
C VAL A 22 0.92 -0.35 4.44
N VAL A 23 2.03 -0.68 5.10
CA VAL A 23 3.26 0.11 5.04
C VAL A 23 4.18 -0.52 4.01
N GLY A 24 4.72 0.30 3.12
CA GLY A 24 5.63 -0.18 2.10
C GLY A 24 6.53 0.90 1.53
N SER A 25 7.47 0.45 0.71
CA SER A 25 8.37 1.31 -0.03
C SER A 25 7.88 1.43 -1.48
N ALA A 26 7.79 2.65 -1.98
CA ALA A 26 7.42 2.95 -3.35
C ALA A 26 8.63 3.48 -4.12
N ASP A 27 8.74 3.13 -5.41
CA ASP A 27 9.78 3.69 -6.28
C ASP A 27 9.53 5.19 -6.58
N GLU A 28 8.26 5.62 -6.49
CA GLU A 28 7.82 7.00 -6.68
C GLU A 28 6.72 7.35 -5.67
N ASP A 29 6.61 8.65 -5.33
CA ASP A 29 5.53 9.14 -4.47
C ASP A 29 4.17 9.06 -5.17
N PHE A 30 3.15 8.62 -4.44
CA PHE A 30 1.78 8.61 -4.97
C PHE A 30 1.15 9.99 -4.91
N THR A 31 0.74 10.50 -6.08
CA THR A 31 -0.11 11.70 -6.15
C THR A 31 -1.58 11.28 -6.08
N GLY A 32 -2.18 11.33 -4.88
CA GLY A 32 -3.57 10.91 -4.65
C GLY A 32 -3.71 9.41 -4.36
N VAL A 33 -4.89 8.83 -4.63
CA VAL A 33 -5.17 7.41 -4.42
C VAL A 33 -4.73 6.62 -5.65
N PRO A 34 -3.65 5.81 -5.57
CA PRO A 34 -3.16 5.09 -6.73
C PRO A 34 -4.06 3.91 -7.08
N ARG A 35 -3.97 3.44 -8.33
CA ARG A 35 -4.55 2.17 -8.76
C ARG A 35 -3.42 1.17 -8.86
N LEU A 36 -3.41 0.22 -7.94
CA LEU A 36 -2.37 -0.80 -7.89
C LEU A 36 -2.98 -2.18 -8.14
N HIS A 37 -2.17 -3.08 -8.68
CA HIS A 37 -2.51 -4.48 -8.88
C HIS A 37 -1.45 -5.35 -8.22
N ASP A 38 -1.84 -6.49 -7.70
CA ASP A 38 -0.90 -7.48 -7.22
C ASP A 38 -0.06 -8.05 -8.37
N GLU A 39 1.27 -7.96 -8.27
CA GLU A 39 2.18 -8.38 -9.33
C GLU A 39 2.05 -9.88 -9.65
N LEU A 40 1.75 -10.71 -8.63
CA LEU A 40 1.68 -12.16 -8.78
C LEU A 40 0.37 -12.64 -9.41
N THR A 41 -0.77 -12.05 -9.02
CA THR A 41 -2.10 -12.54 -9.41
C THR A 41 -2.81 -11.63 -10.43
N GLY A 42 -2.32 -10.40 -10.60
CA GLY A 42 -3.01 -9.36 -11.38
C GLY A 42 -4.27 -8.81 -10.70
N HIS A 43 -4.56 -9.22 -9.45
CA HIS A 43 -5.76 -8.78 -8.72
C HIS A 43 -5.69 -7.28 -8.44
N PRO A 44 -6.74 -6.50 -8.78
CA PRO A 44 -6.78 -5.07 -8.47
C PRO A 44 -6.90 -4.84 -6.96
N ILE A 45 -6.11 -3.91 -6.43
CA ILE A 45 -6.13 -3.56 -5.02
C ILE A 45 -6.98 -2.31 -4.80
N THR A 46 -7.97 -2.42 -3.93
CA THR A 46 -8.88 -1.33 -3.57
C THR A 46 -8.25 -0.46 -2.50
N ILE A 47 -7.65 0.64 -2.92
CA ILE A 47 -7.04 1.62 -2.01
C ILE A 47 -8.09 2.65 -1.62
N LEU A 48 -8.34 2.76 -0.32
CA LEU A 48 -9.29 3.70 0.28
C LEU A 48 -8.67 5.07 0.51
N GLY A 49 -7.35 5.13 0.70
CA GLY A 49 -6.63 6.36 0.92
C GLY A 49 -5.13 6.17 1.11
N VAL A 50 -4.41 7.29 1.13
CA VAL A 50 -3.01 7.37 1.54
C VAL A 50 -3.00 8.10 2.89
N ASP A 51 -2.38 7.51 3.92
CA ASP A 51 -2.28 8.17 5.22
C ASP A 51 -1.19 9.24 5.17
N PHE A 52 -1.31 10.28 5.98
CA PHE A 52 -0.36 11.39 5.97
C PHE A 52 1.03 10.92 6.43
N PRO A 53 2.11 11.55 5.92
CA PRO A 53 3.45 11.24 6.37
C PRO A 53 3.57 11.41 7.89
N THR A 54 3.99 10.35 8.56
CA THR A 54 4.39 10.36 9.97
C THR A 54 5.88 10.69 10.08
N PRO A 55 6.38 11.13 11.24
CA PRO A 55 7.82 11.30 11.45
C PRO A 55 8.65 10.05 11.13
N ARG A 56 8.07 8.84 11.31
CA ARG A 56 8.72 7.58 10.94
C ARG A 56 8.86 7.47 9.42
N THR A 57 7.75 7.58 8.70
CA THR A 57 7.70 7.39 7.24
C THR A 57 8.53 8.43 6.50
N LEU A 58 8.59 9.66 7.01
CA LEU A 58 9.51 10.70 6.48
C LEU A 58 10.99 10.31 6.64
N ARG A 59 11.34 9.58 7.70
CA ARG A 59 12.71 9.15 7.97
C ARG A 59 13.08 7.88 7.20
N THR A 60 12.13 6.99 6.98
CA THR A 60 12.33 5.71 6.28
C THR A 60 12.07 5.79 4.77
N GLY A 61 11.39 6.84 4.30
CA GLY A 61 10.89 6.92 2.92
C GLY A 61 9.72 5.97 2.65
N GLU A 62 9.11 5.41 3.69
CA GLU A 62 7.95 4.52 3.56
C GLU A 62 6.67 5.31 3.29
N THR A 63 5.69 4.66 2.69
CA THR A 63 4.33 5.18 2.51
C THR A 63 3.34 4.25 3.19
N ILE A 64 2.26 4.83 3.72
CA ILE A 64 1.16 4.09 4.33
C ILE A 64 -0.06 4.21 3.42
N LEU A 65 -0.54 3.06 2.95
CA LEU A 65 -1.78 2.94 2.19
C LEU A 65 -2.87 2.36 3.09
N VAL A 66 -4.08 2.89 2.96
CA VAL A 66 -5.28 2.32 3.57
C VAL A 66 -5.98 1.49 2.52
N VAL A 67 -6.11 0.19 2.77
CA VAL A 67 -6.58 -0.80 1.79
C VAL A 67 -7.87 -1.43 2.28
N ASP A 68 -8.81 -1.70 1.37
CA ASP A 68 -10.05 -2.37 1.72
C ASP A 68 -9.78 -3.78 2.29
N ARG A 69 -10.53 -4.16 3.31
CA ARG A 69 -10.40 -5.47 3.96
C ARG A 69 -10.78 -6.63 3.03
N ILE A 70 -11.56 -6.38 1.98
CA ILE A 70 -11.84 -7.41 0.98
C ILE A 70 -10.56 -7.92 0.31
N ASP A 71 -9.53 -7.08 0.24
CA ASP A 71 -8.24 -7.39 -0.39
C ASP A 71 -7.18 -7.88 0.61
N ALA A 72 -7.56 -8.22 1.84
CA ALA A 72 -6.64 -8.69 2.89
C ALA A 72 -5.73 -9.85 2.44
N GLY A 73 -6.27 -10.77 1.64
CA GLY A 73 -5.51 -11.92 1.11
C GLY A 73 -4.39 -11.53 0.14
N TYR A 74 -4.42 -10.32 -0.42
CA TYR A 74 -3.44 -9.79 -1.36
C TYR A 74 -2.48 -8.78 -0.72
N ALA A 75 -2.71 -8.41 0.55
CA ALA A 75 -1.90 -7.50 1.36
C ALA A 75 -1.06 -8.29 2.38
N THR A 76 0.07 -8.84 1.95
CA THR A 76 0.99 -9.60 2.81
C THR A 76 2.41 -9.06 2.70
N THR A 77 3.17 -9.07 3.80
CA THR A 77 4.58 -8.64 3.79
C THR A 77 5.38 -9.38 2.71
N GLY A 78 6.18 -8.64 1.95
CA GLY A 78 6.97 -9.14 0.84
C GLY A 78 6.23 -9.18 -0.50
N ARG A 79 4.90 -8.99 -0.54
CA ARG A 79 4.21 -8.79 -1.81
C ARG A 79 4.55 -7.47 -2.44
N VAL A 80 4.39 -7.44 -3.75
CA VAL A 80 4.66 -6.30 -4.60
C VAL A 80 3.41 -5.97 -5.39
N TRP A 81 3.08 -4.69 -5.39
CA TRP A 81 2.01 -4.14 -6.21
C TRP A 81 2.58 -3.19 -7.26
N THR A 82 1.94 -3.14 -8.43
CA THR A 82 2.37 -2.32 -9.56
C THR A 82 1.22 -1.47 -10.11
N ALA A 83 1.54 -0.24 -10.52
CA ALA A 83 0.65 0.67 -11.25
C ALA A 83 0.76 0.51 -12.77
#